data_AF-A0A7S4NIU5-F1
#
_entry.id   AF-A0A7S4NIU5-F1
#
_cell.length_a   1.000
_cell.length_b   1.000
_cell.length_c   1.000
_cell.angle_alpha   90.00
_cell.angle_beta   90.00
_cell.angle_gamma   90.00
#
_symmetry.space_group_name_H-M   'P 1'
#
loop_
_entity.id
_entity.type
_entity.pdbx_description
1 polymer ?
#
loop_
_entity_poly.entity_id
_entity_poly.type
_entity_poly.pdbx_seq_one_letter_code
_entity_poly.pdbx_strand_id
1 'polypeptide(L)'
;ARAAANAEGGGATGGSMSVLAAFKSFFGFGGTREPLAASAKRAKVLSAASDFLLSEMMRAYRLEGRSRDALELFLTRLDEDKLARPTSSATAAATTPCPYSRLRRSATEALRTLGEEGNLREARRLFDEMSDESRTPESFVVLARALIDGSRDGGSRTVPDLYLAASRQGCQSEELALLTMGAFGRKDMKSGKLVELRKVTENIAYVDGVGTAEEWIRARYWSIKWELGWDYARLLMRWNDRNRASQEEFRLAVEQMAEAKRSRNVAKNVALRCVVFGAGLPYRRKYGRRWDDRQSRLTDSEECDSPVMAENTFTDSEQFDIPLAMEIGEGGGESSRGEKETDEKSRRVAQLERSEGIRLILEAYTEAKKSSLGYNPAFLDIAASRLWELGADLECIEIVMNAAANGAYLNQSTFEYALHSAETREDFAAVDSITEFMSRSAYEIR
;
A
#
# COMPACT_ATOMS: atom_id res chain seq x y z
N ALA A 1 7.95 -29.96 -20.24
CA ALA A 1 7.82 -28.99 -21.36
C ALA A 1 6.61 -29.29 -22.24
N ARG A 2 6.62 -30.28 -23.15
CA ARG A 2 5.43 -30.63 -23.99
C ARG A 2 4.17 -30.98 -23.18
N ALA A 3 4.32 -31.73 -22.08
CA ALA A 3 3.19 -32.06 -21.21
C ALA A 3 2.62 -30.84 -20.44
N ALA A 4 3.47 -29.85 -20.12
CA ALA A 4 3.05 -28.62 -19.46
C ALA A 4 2.37 -27.65 -20.46
N ALA A 5 2.91 -27.54 -21.68
CA ALA A 5 2.31 -26.73 -22.75
C ALA A 5 0.94 -27.29 -23.23
N ASN A 6 0.72 -28.60 -23.15
CA ASN A 6 -0.56 -29.22 -23.50
C ASN A 6 -1.61 -29.10 -22.38
N ALA A 7 -1.20 -28.85 -21.12
CA ALA A 7 -2.13 -28.71 -19.99
C ALA A 7 -2.82 -27.34 -19.94
N GLU A 8 -2.21 -26.29 -20.52
CA GLU A 8 -2.78 -24.94 -20.57
C GLU A 8 -3.85 -24.77 -21.66
N GLY A 9 -3.94 -25.70 -22.63
CA GLY A 9 -4.98 -25.69 -23.68
C GLY A 9 -6.23 -26.51 -23.35
N GLY A 10 -6.24 -27.25 -22.24
CA GLY A 10 -7.33 -28.17 -21.88
C GLY A 10 -8.02 -27.74 -20.60
N GLY A 11 -9.22 -27.16 -20.73
CA GLY A 11 -10.10 -26.88 -19.60
C GLY A 11 -10.58 -28.18 -18.95
N ALA A 12 -9.83 -28.69 -17.98
CA ALA A 12 -10.29 -29.76 -17.09
C ALA A 12 -9.71 -29.55 -15.68
N THR A 13 -10.61 -29.28 -14.74
CA THR A 13 -10.36 -29.15 -13.31
C THR A 13 -10.11 -30.53 -12.70
N GLY A 14 -8.84 -30.87 -12.43
CA GLY A 14 -8.51 -32.08 -11.68
C GLY A 14 -7.02 -32.39 -11.67
N GLY A 15 -6.31 -31.97 -10.61
CA GLY A 15 -4.95 -32.40 -10.32
C GLY A 15 -3.84 -31.63 -11.04
N SER A 16 -3.70 -30.32 -10.78
CA SER A 16 -2.48 -29.59 -11.13
C SER A 16 -1.33 -30.05 -10.23
N MET A 17 -0.57 -31.04 -10.68
CA MET A 17 0.81 -31.21 -10.20
C MET A 17 1.51 -29.91 -10.58
N SER A 18 1.93 -29.10 -9.59
CA SER A 18 2.60 -27.83 -9.92
C SER A 18 3.78 -28.13 -10.84
N VAL A 19 4.01 -27.28 -11.84
CA VAL A 19 5.17 -27.41 -12.75
C VAL A 19 6.43 -27.68 -11.94
N LEU A 20 6.55 -27.03 -10.77
CA LEU A 20 7.61 -27.23 -9.79
C LEU A 20 7.72 -28.67 -9.25
N ALA A 21 6.62 -29.37 -8.95
CA ALA A 21 6.63 -30.76 -8.47
C ALA A 21 7.06 -31.74 -9.57
N ALA A 22 6.54 -31.57 -10.78
CA ALA A 22 6.98 -32.35 -11.94
C ALA A 22 8.47 -32.09 -12.26
N PHE A 23 8.92 -30.86 -12.06
CA PHE A 23 10.31 -30.46 -12.21
C PHE A 23 11.22 -31.07 -11.13
N LYS A 24 10.78 -31.02 -9.87
CA LYS A 24 11.49 -31.60 -8.72
C LYS A 24 11.74 -33.10 -8.90
N SER A 25 10.72 -33.80 -9.40
CA SER A 25 10.79 -35.22 -9.77
C SER A 25 11.76 -35.46 -10.94
N PHE A 26 11.69 -34.65 -12.00
CA PHE A 26 12.52 -34.85 -13.20
C PHE A 26 14.02 -34.59 -12.97
N PHE A 27 14.37 -33.65 -12.10
CA PHE A 27 15.76 -33.26 -11.83
C PHE A 27 16.37 -33.86 -10.56
N GLY A 28 15.63 -34.72 -9.85
CA GLY A 28 16.14 -35.42 -8.68
C GLY A 28 16.55 -34.50 -7.53
N PHE A 29 15.73 -33.49 -7.22
CA PHE A 29 15.99 -32.57 -6.10
C PHE A 29 15.73 -33.25 -4.75
N GLY A 30 16.62 -34.16 -4.36
CA GLY A 30 16.58 -34.89 -3.09
C GLY A 30 17.97 -34.97 -2.45
N GLY A 31 18.30 -33.99 -1.60
CA GLY A 31 19.21 -34.07 -0.44
C GLY A 31 20.68 -34.48 -0.59
N THR A 32 21.09 -35.13 -1.67
CA THR A 32 22.46 -35.63 -1.84
C THR A 32 23.17 -34.83 -2.93
N ARG A 33 24.35 -34.27 -2.61
CA ARG A 33 25.23 -33.61 -3.59
C ARG A 33 25.64 -34.66 -4.63
N GLU A 34 24.95 -34.69 -5.76
CA GLU A 34 25.28 -35.57 -6.89
C GLU A 34 26.66 -35.25 -7.50
N PRO A 35 27.38 -36.25 -8.04
CA PRO A 35 28.70 -36.09 -8.63
C PRO A 35 28.69 -35.39 -10.00
N LEU A 36 29.83 -34.77 -10.35
CA LEU A 36 30.13 -34.00 -11.56
C LEU A 36 29.68 -34.63 -12.90
N ALA A 37 29.46 -35.94 -12.99
CA ALA A 37 28.95 -36.60 -14.20
C ALA A 37 27.49 -36.24 -14.53
N ALA A 38 26.68 -35.86 -13.53
CA ALA A 38 25.33 -35.31 -13.75
C ALA A 38 25.37 -33.90 -14.37
N SER A 39 26.52 -33.19 -14.27
CA SER A 39 26.73 -31.85 -14.82
C SER A 39 26.68 -31.83 -16.35
N ALA A 40 27.29 -32.81 -17.04
CA ALA A 40 27.31 -32.83 -18.52
C ALA A 40 25.92 -33.09 -19.14
N LYS A 41 25.08 -33.92 -18.49
CA LYS A 41 23.68 -34.11 -18.89
C LYS A 41 22.83 -32.87 -18.61
N ARG A 42 23.06 -32.19 -17.47
CA ARG A 42 22.42 -30.90 -17.16
C ARG A 42 22.81 -29.84 -18.19
N ALA A 43 24.09 -29.69 -18.54
CA ALA A 43 24.57 -28.75 -19.55
C ALA A 43 23.88 -28.96 -20.91
N LYS A 44 23.73 -30.21 -21.36
CA LYS A 44 23.02 -30.50 -22.62
C LYS A 44 21.54 -30.15 -22.57
N VAL A 45 20.86 -30.36 -21.43
CA VAL A 45 19.45 -29.95 -21.24
C VAL A 45 19.31 -28.43 -21.16
N LEU A 46 20.27 -27.76 -20.52
CA LEU A 46 20.32 -26.30 -20.40
C LEU A 46 20.57 -25.61 -21.74
N SER A 47 21.43 -26.19 -22.59
CA SER A 47 21.71 -25.67 -23.92
C SER A 47 20.49 -25.62 -24.85
N ALA A 48 19.47 -26.44 -24.54
CA ALA A 48 18.20 -26.52 -25.24
C ALA A 48 17.04 -25.84 -24.48
N ALA A 49 17.28 -25.32 -23.28
CA ALA A 49 16.27 -24.68 -22.47
C ALA A 49 15.89 -23.32 -23.08
N SER A 50 14.59 -23.04 -23.15
CA SER A 50 14.11 -21.70 -23.45
C SER A 50 14.44 -20.74 -22.31
N ASP A 51 14.58 -19.45 -22.59
CA ASP A 51 14.77 -18.40 -21.57
C ASP A 51 13.72 -18.46 -20.46
N PHE A 52 12.47 -18.78 -20.82
CA PHE A 52 11.41 -19.01 -19.85
C PHE A 52 11.72 -20.16 -18.88
N LEU A 53 12.16 -21.30 -19.40
CA LEU A 53 12.47 -22.44 -18.54
C LEU A 53 13.66 -22.14 -17.63
N LEU A 54 14.69 -21.48 -18.18
CA LEU A 54 15.86 -21.06 -17.42
C LEU A 54 15.47 -20.08 -16.31
N SER A 55 14.64 -19.08 -16.58
CA SER A 55 14.19 -18.12 -15.57
C SER A 55 13.40 -18.79 -14.45
N GLU A 56 12.51 -19.74 -14.76
CA GLU A 56 11.76 -20.48 -13.74
C GLU A 56 12.65 -21.39 -12.89
N MET A 57 13.68 -22.00 -13.49
CA MET A 57 14.69 -22.77 -12.75
C MET A 57 15.47 -21.88 -11.78
N MET A 58 15.93 -20.72 -12.24
CA MET A 58 16.63 -19.76 -11.40
C MET A 58 15.76 -19.27 -10.25
N ARG A 59 14.50 -18.96 -10.53
CA ARG A 59 13.52 -18.56 -9.50
C ARG A 59 13.33 -19.66 -8.45
N ALA A 60 13.22 -20.91 -8.87
CA ALA A 60 13.12 -22.04 -7.94
C ALA A 60 14.36 -22.15 -7.05
N TYR A 61 15.57 -22.04 -7.61
CA TYR A 61 16.82 -22.03 -6.83
C TYR A 61 16.90 -20.88 -5.85
N ARG A 62 16.52 -19.67 -6.26
CA ARG A 62 16.48 -18.49 -5.40
C ARG A 62 15.52 -18.68 -4.22
N LEU A 63 14.31 -19.18 -4.47
CA LEU A 63 13.32 -19.48 -3.41
C LEU A 63 13.77 -20.60 -2.45
N GLU A 64 14.68 -21.48 -2.89
CA GLU A 64 15.32 -22.50 -2.04
C GLU A 64 16.56 -21.98 -1.30
N GLY A 65 16.89 -20.69 -1.40
CA GLY A 65 18.10 -20.09 -0.81
C GLY A 65 19.40 -20.47 -1.54
N ARG A 66 19.30 -21.04 -2.75
CA ARG A 66 20.43 -21.48 -3.58
C ARG A 66 20.78 -20.44 -4.65
N SER A 67 20.92 -19.20 -4.22
CA SER A 67 21.15 -18.04 -5.09
C SER A 67 22.41 -18.17 -5.96
N ARG A 68 23.52 -18.69 -5.41
CA ARG A 68 24.74 -18.99 -6.16
C ARG A 68 24.50 -19.95 -7.33
N ASP A 69 23.74 -21.02 -7.10
CA ASP A 69 23.44 -22.01 -8.13
C ASP A 69 22.56 -21.41 -9.24
N ALA A 70 21.66 -20.48 -8.89
CA ALA A 70 20.86 -19.74 -9.86
C ALA A 70 21.73 -18.86 -10.77
N LEU A 71 22.70 -18.15 -10.19
CA LEU A 71 23.63 -17.31 -10.93
C LEU A 71 24.59 -18.11 -11.80
N GLU A 72 25.12 -19.22 -11.29
CA GLU A 72 25.97 -20.13 -12.07
C GLU A 72 25.23 -20.70 -13.29
N LEU A 73 23.95 -21.02 -13.12
CA LEU A 73 23.08 -21.47 -14.21
C LEU A 73 22.96 -20.42 -15.31
N PHE A 74 22.73 -19.17 -14.93
CA PHE A 74 22.64 -18.05 -15.86
C PHE A 74 23.95 -17.78 -16.58
N LEU A 75 25.06 -17.70 -15.85
CA LEU A 75 26.38 -17.42 -16.42
C LEU A 75 26.83 -18.51 -17.39
N THR A 76 26.61 -19.78 -17.04
CA THR A 76 26.90 -20.91 -17.94
C THR A 76 26.14 -20.76 -19.26
N ARG A 77 24.84 -20.44 -19.19
CA ARG A 77 24.03 -20.23 -20.40
C ARG A 77 24.50 -19.03 -21.21
N LEU A 78 24.83 -17.94 -20.53
CA LEU A 78 25.31 -16.71 -21.17
C LEU A 78 26.61 -16.96 -21.94
N ASP A 79 27.52 -17.77 -21.40
CA ASP A 79 28.78 -18.13 -22.05
C ASP A 79 28.56 -19.07 -23.25
N GLU A 80 27.63 -20.02 -23.16
CA GLU A 80 27.19 -20.83 -24.31
C GLU A 80 26.65 -19.95 -25.46
N ASP A 81 25.80 -18.96 -25.15
CA ASP A 81 25.22 -18.04 -26.13
C ASP A 81 26.27 -17.08 -26.74
N LYS A 82 27.34 -16.77 -26.00
CA LYS A 82 28.51 -16.04 -26.54
C LYS A 82 29.32 -16.92 -27.50
N LEU A 83 29.55 -18.19 -27.13
CA LEU A 83 30.33 -19.15 -27.93
C LEU A 83 29.60 -19.61 -29.20
N ALA A 84 28.27 -19.73 -29.15
CA ALA A 84 27.45 -20.16 -30.29
C ALA A 84 27.40 -19.13 -31.44
N ARG A 85 28.03 -17.95 -31.27
CA ARG A 85 28.08 -16.94 -32.33
C ARG A 85 29.05 -17.37 -33.42
N PRO A 86 28.58 -17.51 -34.68
CA PRO A 86 29.47 -17.79 -35.79
C PRO A 86 30.46 -16.64 -35.96
N THR A 87 31.75 -16.94 -35.82
CA THR A 87 32.87 -16.01 -36.09
C THR A 87 33.04 -15.70 -37.58
N SER A 88 32.22 -16.28 -38.45
CA SER A 88 32.40 -16.29 -39.90
C SER A 88 31.52 -15.27 -40.63
N SER A 89 31.91 -14.00 -40.59
CA SER A 89 32.08 -13.17 -41.80
C SER A 89 32.48 -11.75 -41.39
N ALA A 90 33.65 -11.30 -41.86
CA ALA A 90 34.21 -9.98 -41.56
C ALA A 90 33.37 -8.80 -42.11
N THR A 91 32.30 -9.08 -42.84
CA THR A 91 31.40 -8.09 -43.48
C THR A 91 30.08 -7.88 -42.73
N ALA A 92 29.76 -8.66 -41.69
CA ALA A 92 28.52 -8.54 -40.92
C ALA A 92 28.64 -7.66 -39.65
N ALA A 93 29.57 -6.71 -39.64
CA ALA A 93 29.89 -5.88 -38.46
C ALA A 93 28.76 -4.92 -38.01
N ALA A 94 27.68 -4.77 -38.80
CA ALA A 94 26.72 -3.69 -38.57
C ALA A 94 25.65 -3.98 -37.50
N THR A 95 25.37 -5.23 -37.10
CA THR A 95 24.32 -5.50 -36.09
C THR A 95 24.50 -6.87 -35.45
N THR A 96 25.58 -7.08 -34.68
CA THR A 96 25.68 -8.31 -33.89
C THR A 96 24.67 -8.21 -32.73
N PRO A 97 23.62 -9.06 -32.67
CA PRO A 97 22.61 -8.97 -31.62
C PRO A 97 23.26 -9.17 -30.25
N CYS A 98 22.83 -8.42 -29.25
CA CYS A 98 23.32 -8.53 -27.87
C CYS A 98 22.98 -9.92 -27.28
N PRO A 99 23.88 -10.59 -26.52
CA PRO A 99 23.64 -11.94 -26.02
C PRO A 99 22.42 -12.00 -25.08
N TYR A 100 22.16 -10.91 -24.36
CA TYR A 100 21.02 -10.80 -23.47
C TYR A 100 19.67 -10.72 -24.19
N SER A 101 19.61 -10.52 -25.51
CA SER A 101 18.34 -10.41 -26.25
C SER A 101 17.53 -11.69 -26.20
N ARG A 102 18.21 -12.84 -26.11
CA ARG A 102 17.60 -14.16 -25.97
C ARG A 102 17.37 -14.57 -24.53
N LEU A 103 17.98 -13.89 -23.57
CA LEU A 103 17.99 -14.26 -22.15
C LEU A 103 17.35 -13.18 -21.26
N ARG A 104 16.32 -12.49 -21.76
CA ARG A 104 15.74 -11.31 -21.07
C ARG A 104 15.15 -11.66 -19.71
N ARG A 105 14.40 -12.77 -19.61
CA ARG A 105 13.76 -13.21 -18.37
C ARG A 105 14.80 -13.73 -17.40
N SER A 106 15.74 -14.54 -17.87
CA SER A 106 16.81 -15.09 -17.05
C SER A 106 17.76 -14.00 -16.54
N ALA A 107 18.06 -12.98 -17.36
CA ALA A 107 18.83 -11.81 -16.92
C ALA A 107 18.08 -11.00 -15.85
N THR A 108 16.76 -10.84 -15.98
CA THR A 108 15.93 -10.17 -14.96
C THR A 108 15.91 -10.97 -13.66
N GLU A 109 15.86 -12.30 -13.71
CA GLU A 109 15.95 -13.14 -12.51
C GLU A 109 17.35 -13.11 -11.89
N ALA A 110 18.43 -13.09 -12.70
CA ALA A 110 19.78 -12.89 -12.20
C ALA A 110 19.94 -11.53 -11.48
N LEU A 111 19.37 -10.45 -12.04
CA LEU A 111 19.34 -9.14 -11.37
C LEU A 111 18.63 -9.21 -10.01
N ARG A 112 17.50 -9.92 -9.95
CA ARG A 112 16.74 -10.12 -8.70
C ARG A 112 17.57 -10.87 -7.67
N THR A 113 18.20 -11.97 -8.08
CA THR A 113 19.09 -12.76 -7.21
C THR A 113 20.25 -11.92 -6.67
N LEU A 114 20.94 -11.16 -7.54
CA LEU A 114 22.06 -10.29 -7.13
C LEU A 114 21.60 -9.18 -6.17
N GLY A 115 20.40 -8.63 -6.38
CA GLY A 115 19.80 -7.63 -5.49
C GLY A 115 19.49 -8.17 -4.11
N GLU A 116 18.88 -9.37 -4.02
CA GLU A 116 18.57 -10.05 -2.75
C GLU A 116 19.84 -10.46 -1.98
N GLU A 117 20.93 -10.79 -2.68
CA GLU A 117 22.24 -11.04 -2.07
C GLU A 117 22.96 -9.74 -1.64
N GLY A 118 22.40 -8.56 -1.93
CA GLY A 118 23.04 -7.27 -1.66
C GLY A 118 24.23 -6.95 -2.57
N ASN A 119 24.45 -7.74 -3.63
CA ASN A 119 25.54 -7.55 -4.58
C ASN A 119 25.19 -6.51 -5.65
N LEU A 120 24.96 -5.27 -5.20
CA LEU A 120 24.46 -4.17 -6.04
C LEU A 120 25.42 -3.80 -7.17
N ARG A 121 26.73 -3.98 -6.97
CA ARG A 121 27.74 -3.67 -8.00
C ARG A 121 27.62 -4.62 -9.20
N GLU A 122 27.50 -5.92 -8.95
CA GLU A 122 27.30 -6.91 -10.01
C GLU A 122 25.91 -6.78 -10.63
N ALA A 123 24.87 -6.50 -9.83
CA ALA A 123 23.52 -6.24 -10.36
C ALA A 123 23.54 -5.05 -11.34
N ARG A 124 24.18 -3.94 -10.95
CA ARG A 124 24.30 -2.76 -11.82
C ARG A 124 25.11 -3.05 -13.07
N ARG A 125 26.24 -3.77 -12.93
CA ARG A 125 27.07 -4.17 -14.07
C ARG A 125 26.29 -5.04 -15.06
N LEU A 126 25.58 -6.05 -14.57
CA LEU A 126 24.74 -6.91 -15.41
C LEU A 126 23.69 -6.09 -16.17
N PHE A 127 23.04 -5.15 -15.48
CA PHE A 127 22.05 -4.26 -16.09
C PHE A 127 22.65 -3.36 -17.19
N ASP A 128 23.84 -2.80 -16.94
CA ASP A 128 24.56 -1.96 -17.90
C ASP A 128 25.05 -2.78 -19.12
N GLU A 129 25.38 -4.07 -18.93
CA GLU A 129 25.77 -5.00 -20.00
C GLU A 129 24.59 -5.48 -20.88
N MET A 130 23.35 -5.44 -20.37
CA MET A 130 22.14 -5.70 -21.18
C MET A 130 21.98 -4.61 -22.25
N SER A 131 21.60 -4.99 -23.47
CA SER A 131 21.24 -3.98 -24.48
C SER A 131 19.89 -3.35 -24.18
N ASP A 132 19.63 -2.21 -24.81
CA ASP A 132 18.37 -1.47 -24.64
C ASP A 132 17.16 -2.32 -25.05
N GLU A 133 17.26 -3.19 -26.06
CA GLU A 133 16.18 -4.11 -26.45
C GLU A 133 15.97 -5.26 -25.45
N SER A 134 17.02 -5.61 -24.69
CA SER A 134 16.96 -6.65 -23.68
C SER A 134 16.31 -6.17 -22.39
N ARG A 135 16.47 -4.89 -22.05
CA ARG A 135 15.85 -4.29 -20.87
C ARG A 135 14.33 -4.30 -21.02
N THR A 136 13.66 -4.58 -19.91
CA THR A 136 12.20 -4.61 -19.78
C THR A 136 11.80 -3.66 -18.65
N PRO A 137 10.56 -3.14 -18.60
CA PRO A 137 10.08 -2.40 -17.44
C PRO A 137 10.35 -3.11 -16.11
N GLU A 138 10.21 -4.44 -16.09
CA GLU A 138 10.48 -5.23 -14.89
C GLU A 138 11.97 -5.25 -14.49
N SER A 139 12.90 -5.29 -15.44
CA SER A 139 14.34 -5.20 -15.13
C SER A 139 14.71 -3.87 -14.45
N PHE A 140 14.07 -2.76 -14.85
CA PHE A 140 14.24 -1.47 -14.19
C PHE A 140 13.68 -1.47 -12.77
N VAL A 141 12.48 -2.03 -12.56
CA VAL A 141 11.86 -2.16 -11.23
C VAL A 141 12.71 -3.01 -10.29
N VAL A 142 13.20 -4.17 -10.76
CA VAL A 142 14.04 -5.08 -9.96
C VAL A 142 15.32 -4.39 -9.53
N LEU A 143 16.00 -3.70 -10.45
CA LEU A 143 17.21 -2.96 -10.09
C LEU A 143 16.90 -1.78 -9.15
N ALA A 144 15.79 -1.05 -9.38
CA ALA A 144 15.40 0.06 -8.51
C ALA A 144 15.18 -0.40 -7.06
N ARG A 145 14.47 -1.51 -6.84
CA ARG A 145 14.29 -2.11 -5.51
C ARG A 145 15.61 -2.47 -4.87
N ALA A 146 16.47 -3.19 -5.58
CA ALA A 146 17.79 -3.56 -5.08
C ALA A 146 18.61 -2.32 -4.66
N LEU A 147 18.58 -1.24 -5.45
CA LEU A 147 19.26 0.01 -5.13
C LEU A 147 18.67 0.72 -3.90
N ILE A 148 17.35 0.66 -3.71
CA ILE A 148 16.67 1.23 -2.53
C ILE A 148 17.03 0.46 -1.27
N ASP A 149 17.03 -0.88 -1.35
CA ASP A 149 17.23 -1.75 -0.20
C ASP A 149 18.70 -1.82 0.22
N GLY A 150 19.64 -1.84 -0.73
CA GLY A 150 21.07 -1.99 -0.45
C GLY A 150 21.87 -0.69 -0.33
N SER A 151 21.31 0.48 -0.68
CA SER A 151 22.01 1.76 -0.52
C SER A 151 21.76 2.40 0.84
N ARG A 152 22.82 2.90 1.48
CA ARG A 152 22.72 3.73 2.71
C ARG A 152 21.86 4.96 2.52
N ASP A 153 21.75 5.47 1.29
CA ASP A 153 20.99 6.68 0.98
C ASP A 153 19.62 6.39 0.35
N GLY A 154 19.17 5.12 0.40
CA GLY A 154 17.90 4.67 -0.15
C GLY A 154 17.77 4.82 -1.66
N GLY A 155 18.89 4.85 -2.39
CA GLY A 155 18.90 4.98 -3.85
C GLY A 155 18.54 6.38 -4.35
N SER A 156 18.57 7.40 -3.48
CA SER A 156 18.05 8.74 -3.72
C SER A 156 18.63 9.46 -4.96
N ARG A 157 19.84 9.09 -5.41
CA ARG A 157 20.41 9.61 -6.68
C ARG A 157 20.23 8.64 -7.83
N THR A 158 20.46 7.35 -7.60
CA THR A 158 20.54 6.34 -8.66
C THR A 158 19.19 5.94 -9.21
N VAL A 159 18.12 5.94 -8.40
CA VAL A 159 16.78 5.53 -8.83
C VAL A 159 16.16 6.57 -9.77
N PRO A 160 16.23 7.90 -9.50
CA PRO A 160 15.83 8.91 -10.48
C PRO A 160 16.56 8.80 -11.83
N ASP A 161 17.88 8.58 -11.82
CA ASP A 161 18.66 8.38 -13.05
C ASP A 161 18.20 7.13 -13.81
N LEU A 162 17.87 6.06 -13.08
CA LEU A 162 17.33 4.82 -13.63
C LEU A 162 15.94 5.03 -14.25
N TYR A 163 15.07 5.84 -13.64
CA TYR A 163 13.78 6.22 -14.20
C TYR A 163 13.92 7.03 -15.49
N LEU A 164 14.86 7.99 -15.54
CA LEU A 164 15.15 8.75 -16.76
C LEU A 164 15.69 7.83 -17.88
N ALA A 165 16.51 6.85 -17.55
CA ALA A 165 16.94 5.84 -18.51
C ALA A 165 15.76 5.00 -19.01
N ALA A 166 14.85 4.57 -18.12
CA ALA A 166 13.62 3.86 -18.50
C ALA A 166 12.74 4.71 -19.43
N SER A 167 12.63 6.01 -19.17
CA SER A 167 11.88 6.97 -19.99
C SER A 167 12.42 7.06 -21.41
N ARG A 168 13.73 7.16 -21.58
CA ARG A 168 14.36 7.19 -22.92
C ARG A 168 14.16 5.91 -23.71
N GLN A 169 13.93 4.78 -23.01
CA GLN A 169 13.74 3.46 -23.62
C GLN A 169 12.26 3.07 -23.75
N GLY A 170 11.31 3.93 -23.36
CA GLY A 170 9.89 3.58 -23.32
C GLY A 170 9.57 2.43 -22.35
N CYS A 171 10.41 2.21 -21.34
CA CYS A 171 10.29 1.14 -20.34
C CYS A 171 9.78 1.66 -18.98
N GLN A 172 9.06 2.79 -18.98
CA GLN A 172 8.44 3.34 -17.78
C GLN A 172 7.32 2.43 -17.29
N SER A 173 7.15 2.36 -15.97
CA SER A 173 6.03 1.67 -15.34
C SER A 173 5.55 2.46 -14.12
N GLU A 174 4.29 2.25 -13.73
CA GLU A 174 3.72 2.84 -12.51
C GLU A 174 4.57 2.49 -11.29
N GLU A 175 4.95 1.22 -11.16
CA GLU A 175 5.76 0.73 -10.04
C GLU A 175 7.14 1.40 -9.98
N LEU A 176 7.81 1.58 -11.13
CA LEU A 176 9.09 2.30 -11.16
C LEU A 176 8.91 3.78 -10.81
N ALA A 177 7.81 4.40 -11.25
CA ALA A 177 7.49 5.78 -10.89
C ALA A 177 7.30 5.93 -9.37
N LEU A 178 6.56 5.02 -8.74
CA LEU A 178 6.33 5.02 -7.29
C LEU A 178 7.64 4.79 -6.50
N LEU A 179 8.47 3.83 -6.91
CA LEU A 179 9.80 3.62 -6.31
C LEU A 179 10.70 4.87 -6.44
N THR A 180 10.62 5.53 -7.59
CA THR A 180 11.36 6.78 -7.84
C THR A 180 10.88 7.91 -6.94
N MET A 181 9.56 8.04 -6.75
CA MET A 181 8.99 8.98 -5.79
C MET A 181 9.45 8.67 -4.37
N GLY A 182 9.36 7.42 -3.92
CA GLY A 182 9.84 7.02 -2.60
C GLY A 182 11.33 7.33 -2.37
N ALA A 183 12.17 7.13 -3.39
CA ALA A 183 13.60 7.49 -3.33
C ALA A 183 13.83 9.01 -3.16
N PHE A 184 12.92 9.88 -3.64
CA PHE A 184 12.98 11.32 -3.38
C PHE A 184 12.58 11.68 -1.95
N GLY A 185 11.59 10.98 -1.38
CA GLY A 185 11.00 11.25 -0.05
C GLY A 185 11.96 11.00 1.12
N ARG A 186 12.92 10.07 0.98
CA ARG A 186 13.85 9.65 2.06
C ARG A 186 14.92 10.68 2.46
N LYS A 187 15.02 11.84 1.81
CA LYS A 187 15.98 12.90 2.15
C LYS A 187 15.27 14.24 2.36
N ASP A 188 15.90 15.13 3.11
CA ASP A 188 15.42 16.50 3.34
C ASP A 188 14.92 17.19 2.07
N MET A 189 13.87 17.99 2.24
CA MET A 189 13.21 18.70 1.16
C MET A 189 14.11 19.82 0.62
N LYS A 190 14.80 19.55 -0.48
CA LYS A 190 15.52 20.57 -1.26
C LYS A 190 14.59 21.13 -2.34
N SER A 191 14.71 22.44 -2.61
CA SER A 191 13.82 23.25 -3.46
C SER A 191 13.69 22.83 -4.94
N GLY A 192 14.33 21.74 -5.39
CA GLY A 192 14.15 21.20 -6.75
C GLY A 192 13.35 19.89 -6.84
N LYS A 193 13.17 19.16 -5.74
CA LYS A 193 12.60 17.79 -5.80
C LYS A 193 11.14 17.77 -6.27
N LEU A 194 10.34 18.75 -5.86
CA LEU A 194 8.93 18.83 -6.26
C LEU A 194 8.78 19.01 -7.78
N VAL A 195 9.71 19.72 -8.42
CA VAL A 195 9.72 19.88 -9.87
C VAL A 195 10.00 18.54 -10.55
N GLU A 196 10.98 17.77 -10.05
CA GLU A 196 11.27 16.43 -10.59
C GLU A 196 10.12 15.44 -10.34
N LEU A 197 9.51 15.44 -9.16
CA LEU A 197 8.34 14.62 -8.86
C LEU A 197 7.17 14.93 -9.81
N ARG A 198 6.93 16.21 -10.12
CA ARG A 198 5.90 16.61 -11.10
C ARG A 198 6.21 16.10 -12.51
N LYS A 199 7.47 16.17 -12.95
CA LYS A 199 7.89 15.57 -14.23
C LYS A 199 7.67 14.06 -14.25
N VAL A 200 7.98 13.36 -13.17
CA VAL A 200 7.71 11.91 -13.04
C VAL A 200 6.20 11.65 -13.17
N THR A 201 5.35 12.43 -12.50
CA THR A 201 3.88 12.27 -12.59
C THR A 201 3.33 12.58 -13.99
N GLU A 202 3.85 13.61 -14.67
CA GLU A 202 3.45 13.96 -16.04
C GLU A 202 3.84 12.85 -17.03
N ASN A 203 5.07 12.35 -16.92
CA ASN A 203 5.58 11.28 -17.75
C ASN A 203 4.77 9.98 -17.58
N ILE A 204 4.48 9.57 -16.34
CA ILE A 204 3.74 8.33 -16.11
C ILE A 204 2.25 8.46 -16.45
N ALA A 205 1.64 9.64 -16.23
CA ALA A 205 0.27 9.89 -16.66
C ALA A 205 0.13 9.74 -18.19
N TYR A 206 1.09 10.27 -18.95
CA TYR A 206 1.15 10.09 -20.41
C TYR A 206 1.26 8.61 -20.82
N VAL A 207 2.14 7.84 -20.17
CA VAL A 207 2.34 6.41 -20.45
C VAL A 207 1.09 5.58 -20.13
N ASP A 208 0.40 5.89 -19.04
CA ASP A 208 -0.83 5.22 -18.62
C ASP A 208 -2.06 5.67 -19.43
N GLY A 209 -1.91 6.66 -20.32
CA GLY A 209 -3.01 7.22 -21.11
C GLY A 209 -4.00 8.04 -20.28
N VAL A 210 -3.59 8.55 -19.12
CA VAL A 210 -4.39 9.45 -18.28
C VAL A 210 -4.19 10.88 -18.77
N GLY A 211 -5.30 11.59 -19.00
CA GLY A 211 -5.30 12.89 -19.67
C GLY A 211 -4.49 13.97 -18.96
N THR A 212 -4.38 13.90 -17.64
CA THR A 212 -3.59 14.85 -16.84
C THR A 212 -2.82 14.16 -15.70
N ALA A 213 -1.70 14.79 -15.30
CA ALA A 213 -0.95 14.36 -14.11
C ALA A 213 -1.80 14.43 -12.84
N GLU A 214 -2.71 15.40 -12.73
CA GLU A 214 -3.60 15.56 -11.57
C GLU A 214 -4.57 14.40 -11.41
N GLU A 215 -5.20 13.95 -12.50
CA GLU A 215 -6.06 12.75 -12.51
C GLU A 215 -5.27 11.51 -12.11
N TRP A 216 -4.04 11.35 -12.60
CA TRP A 216 -3.18 10.23 -12.24
C TRP A 216 -2.82 10.25 -10.75
N ILE A 217 -2.37 11.40 -10.23
CA ILE A 217 -2.06 11.57 -8.81
C ILE A 217 -3.31 11.28 -7.97
N ARG A 218 -4.48 11.78 -8.36
CA ARG A 218 -5.75 11.54 -7.65
C ARG A 218 -6.07 10.05 -7.57
N ALA A 219 -5.93 9.31 -8.68
CA ALA A 219 -6.21 7.88 -8.74
C ALA A 219 -5.20 7.03 -7.93
N ARG A 220 -3.97 7.51 -7.78
CA ARG A 220 -2.85 6.84 -7.08
C ARG A 220 -2.47 7.48 -5.75
N TYR A 221 -3.27 8.42 -5.25
CA TYR A 221 -2.96 9.25 -4.10
C TYR A 221 -2.48 8.44 -2.88
N TRP A 222 -3.17 7.35 -2.54
CA TRP A 222 -2.81 6.53 -1.38
C TRP A 222 -1.47 5.80 -1.54
N SER A 223 -1.17 5.31 -2.75
CA SER A 223 0.11 4.67 -3.04
C SER A 223 1.25 5.69 -3.01
N ILE A 224 1.02 6.87 -3.59
CA ILE A 224 1.98 7.99 -3.54
C ILE A 224 2.23 8.40 -2.09
N LYS A 225 1.17 8.58 -1.30
CA LYS A 225 1.27 8.94 0.12
C LYS A 225 2.09 7.92 0.92
N TRP A 226 1.92 6.63 0.64
CA TRP A 226 2.67 5.56 1.29
C TRP A 226 4.16 5.62 0.96
N GLU A 227 4.51 5.75 -0.33
CA GLU A 227 5.90 5.72 -0.78
C GLU A 227 6.65 7.02 -0.49
N LEU A 228 6.00 8.15 -0.75
CA LEU A 228 6.63 9.48 -0.77
C LEU A 228 6.47 10.23 0.56
N GLY A 229 5.49 9.84 1.38
CA GLY A 229 5.14 10.54 2.62
C GLY A 229 4.06 11.61 2.44
N TRP A 230 3.55 12.08 3.58
CA TRP A 230 2.34 12.90 3.68
C TRP A 230 2.51 14.27 3.05
N ASP A 231 3.59 14.97 3.38
CA ASP A 231 3.81 16.36 2.96
C ASP A 231 3.95 16.47 1.44
N TYR A 232 4.73 15.58 0.84
CA TYR A 232 4.96 15.58 -0.59
C TYR A 232 3.73 15.16 -1.40
N ALA A 233 2.96 14.17 -0.93
CA ALA A 233 1.70 13.80 -1.57
C ALA A 233 0.72 14.99 -1.60
N ARG A 234 0.65 15.77 -0.51
CA ARG A 234 -0.14 17.00 -0.43
C ARG A 234 0.37 18.09 -1.37
N LEU A 235 1.68 18.29 -1.46
CA LEU A 235 2.29 19.25 -2.40
C LEU A 235 2.06 18.87 -3.87
N LEU A 236 2.02 17.57 -4.18
CA LEU A 236 1.65 17.07 -5.52
C LEU A 236 0.17 17.35 -5.83
N MET A 237 -0.72 17.18 -4.85
CA MET A 237 -2.14 17.56 -4.93
C MET A 237 -2.37 19.08 -4.86
N ARG A 238 -1.32 19.90 -4.70
CA ARG A 238 -1.39 21.35 -4.51
C ARG A 238 -2.20 21.78 -3.28
N TRP A 239 -2.31 20.91 -2.28
CA TRP A 239 -2.92 21.21 -0.98
C TRP A 239 -1.93 21.92 -0.07
N ASN A 240 -1.56 23.15 -0.46
CA ASN A 240 -0.52 23.93 0.20
C ASN A 240 -0.92 24.43 1.59
N ASP A 241 -2.23 24.54 1.87
CA ASP A 241 -2.75 24.94 3.17
C ASP A 241 -2.85 23.71 4.09
N ARG A 242 -1.99 23.65 5.11
CA ARG A 242 -1.96 22.56 6.11
C ARG A 242 -3.31 22.37 6.81
N ASN A 243 -4.07 23.45 7.00
CA ASN A 243 -5.36 23.41 7.68
C ASN A 243 -6.48 22.82 6.81
N ARG A 244 -6.38 23.00 5.50
CA ARG A 244 -7.34 22.47 4.52
C ARG A 244 -6.95 21.10 3.97
N ALA A 245 -5.67 20.75 3.98
CA ALA A 245 -5.18 19.51 3.38
C ALA A 245 -5.88 18.26 3.92
N SER A 246 -6.13 18.18 5.24
CA SER A 246 -6.88 17.06 5.82
C SER A 246 -8.35 17.01 5.39
N GLN A 247 -8.97 18.15 5.12
CA GLN A 247 -10.36 18.22 4.61
C GLN A 247 -10.43 17.78 3.15
N GLU A 248 -9.48 18.22 2.32
CA GLU A 248 -9.39 17.81 0.93
C GLU A 248 -9.06 16.31 0.80
N GLU A 249 -8.21 15.80 1.68
CA GLU A 249 -7.89 14.37 1.78
C GLU A 249 -9.12 13.53 2.16
N PHE A 250 -9.88 13.97 3.16
CA PHE A 250 -11.15 13.34 3.53
C PHE A 250 -12.16 13.39 2.38
N ARG A 251 -12.29 14.52 1.69
CA ARG A 251 -13.16 14.66 0.51
C ARG A 251 -12.76 13.68 -0.60
N LEU A 252 -11.47 13.56 -0.89
CA LEU A 252 -10.97 12.59 -1.86
C LEU A 252 -11.33 11.16 -1.46
N ALA A 253 -11.21 10.80 -0.18
CA ALA A 253 -11.58 9.48 0.32
C ALA A 253 -13.07 9.17 0.14
N VAL A 254 -13.96 10.13 0.45
CA VAL A 254 -15.41 10.01 0.25
C VAL A 254 -15.74 9.83 -1.24
N GLU A 255 -15.13 10.63 -2.11
CA GLU A 255 -15.35 10.54 -3.56
C GLU A 255 -14.90 9.18 -4.13
N GLN A 256 -13.75 8.65 -3.70
CA GLN A 256 -13.27 7.35 -4.14
C GLN A 256 -14.11 6.19 -3.60
N MET A 257 -14.62 6.30 -2.36
CA MET A 257 -15.58 5.32 -1.82
C MET A 257 -16.86 5.32 -2.66
N ALA A 258 -17.40 6.49 -2.99
CA ALA A 258 -18.59 6.62 -3.83
C ALA A 258 -18.37 6.12 -5.26
N GLU A 259 -17.20 6.36 -5.85
CA GLU A 259 -16.81 5.82 -7.16
C GLU A 259 -16.70 4.29 -7.14
N ALA A 260 -16.02 3.71 -6.15
CA ALA A 260 -15.92 2.27 -6.00
C ALA A 260 -17.31 1.62 -5.92
N LYS A 261 -18.21 2.21 -5.13
CA LYS A 261 -19.61 1.79 -5.02
C LYS A 261 -20.36 1.86 -6.36
N ARG A 262 -20.24 2.97 -7.09
CA ARG A 262 -20.86 3.13 -8.43
C ARG A 262 -20.35 2.08 -9.43
N SER A 263 -19.05 1.78 -9.38
CA SER A 263 -18.39 0.79 -10.23
C SER A 263 -18.53 -0.65 -9.73
N ARG A 264 -19.26 -0.88 -8.62
CA ARG A 264 -19.40 -2.18 -7.94
C ARG A 264 -18.06 -2.84 -7.55
N ASN A 265 -17.04 -2.01 -7.35
CA ASN A 265 -15.74 -2.43 -6.84
C ASN A 265 -15.66 -2.18 -5.34
N VAL A 266 -14.81 -2.93 -4.65
CA VAL A 266 -14.52 -2.69 -3.22
C VAL A 266 -13.63 -1.45 -3.10
N ALA A 267 -14.02 -0.51 -2.24
CA ALA A 267 -13.21 0.67 -1.97
C ALA A 267 -11.87 0.30 -1.33
N LYS A 268 -10.81 1.08 -1.61
CA LYS A 268 -9.49 0.85 -1.02
C LYS A 268 -9.55 1.01 0.50
N ASN A 269 -8.95 0.07 1.24
CA ASN A 269 -8.95 0.07 2.71
C ASN A 269 -8.45 1.39 3.33
N VAL A 270 -7.43 2.02 2.73
CA VAL A 270 -6.88 3.30 3.21
C VAL A 270 -7.89 4.44 3.06
N ALA A 271 -8.67 4.46 1.97
CA ALA A 271 -9.73 5.45 1.80
C ALA A 271 -10.82 5.26 2.85
N LEU A 272 -11.25 4.03 3.11
CA LEU A 272 -12.25 3.72 4.13
C LEU A 272 -11.80 4.14 5.54
N ARG A 273 -10.54 3.85 5.91
CA ARG A 273 -9.94 4.33 7.16
C ARG A 273 -9.96 5.86 7.24
N CYS A 274 -9.63 6.56 6.15
CA CYS A 274 -9.65 8.01 6.09
C CYS A 274 -11.08 8.58 6.24
N VAL A 275 -12.08 7.94 5.62
CA VAL A 275 -13.49 8.32 5.78
C VAL A 275 -13.93 8.19 7.24
N VAL A 276 -13.66 7.04 7.88
CA VAL A 276 -14.05 6.84 9.29
C VAL A 276 -13.32 7.83 10.20
N PHE A 277 -12.01 8.03 10.01
CA PHE A 277 -11.24 8.96 10.82
C PHE A 277 -11.69 10.42 10.67
N GLY A 278 -11.99 10.84 9.44
CA GLY A 278 -12.38 12.20 9.11
C GLY A 278 -13.86 12.52 9.41
N ALA A 279 -14.72 11.52 9.41
CA ALA A 279 -16.12 11.65 9.78
C ALA A 279 -16.23 12.08 11.25
N GLY A 280 -16.78 13.28 11.48
CA GLY A 280 -16.97 13.85 12.83
C GLY A 280 -15.95 14.93 13.23
N LEU A 281 -14.85 15.11 12.50
CA LEU A 281 -13.89 16.21 12.78
C LEU A 281 -14.54 17.61 12.75
N PRO A 282 -15.45 17.95 11.81
CA PRO A 282 -16.12 19.26 11.81
C PRO A 282 -16.98 19.47 13.07
N TYR A 283 -17.67 18.42 13.53
CA TYR A 283 -18.56 18.47 14.69
C TYR A 283 -17.77 18.70 15.99
N ARG A 284 -16.69 17.93 16.21
CA ARG A 284 -15.85 18.05 17.40
C ARG A 284 -15.22 19.43 17.55
N ARG A 285 -14.72 20.03 16.46
CA ARG A 285 -14.11 21.36 16.52
C ARG A 285 -15.08 22.45 16.97
N LYS A 286 -16.34 22.37 16.54
CA LYS A 286 -17.33 23.43 16.80
C LYS A 286 -18.08 23.24 18.12
N TYR A 287 -18.27 22.01 18.57
CA TYR A 287 -19.12 21.68 19.74
C TYR A 287 -18.42 20.86 20.83
N GLY A 288 -17.16 20.45 20.63
CA GLY A 288 -16.42 19.56 21.52
C GLY A 288 -16.03 20.15 22.87
N ARG A 289 -16.00 21.49 23.03
CA ARG A 289 -15.66 22.13 24.32
C ARG A 289 -16.59 21.75 25.48
N ARG A 290 -17.81 21.27 25.20
CA ARG A 290 -18.75 20.79 26.24
C ARG A 290 -18.56 19.31 26.59
N TRP A 291 -17.77 18.59 25.80
CA TRP A 291 -17.59 17.13 25.90
C TRP A 291 -16.33 16.74 26.67
N ASP A 292 -15.27 17.56 26.63
CA ASP A 292 -14.07 17.37 27.46
C ASP A 292 -14.41 17.39 28.97
N ASP A 293 -15.48 18.09 29.37
CA ASP A 293 -16.03 18.08 30.74
C ASP A 293 -16.62 16.71 31.15
N ARG A 294 -17.06 15.87 30.20
CA ARG A 294 -17.52 14.49 30.49
C ARG A 294 -16.35 13.52 30.61
N GLN A 295 -15.32 13.67 29.78
CA GLN A 295 -14.11 12.84 29.85
C GLN A 295 -13.23 13.18 31.07
N SER A 296 -13.18 14.45 31.49
CA SER A 296 -12.48 14.87 32.71
C SER A 296 -13.07 14.19 33.96
N ARG A 297 -14.39 13.96 33.99
CA ARG A 297 -15.04 13.23 35.10
C ARG A 297 -14.76 11.72 35.12
N LEU A 298 -14.29 11.15 34.02
CA LEU A 298 -13.97 9.72 33.88
C LEU A 298 -12.48 9.44 34.09
N THR A 299 -11.62 10.45 33.96
CA THR A 299 -10.15 10.33 34.08
C THR A 299 -9.60 10.73 35.45
N ASP A 300 -10.42 11.33 36.31
CA ASP A 300 -10.06 11.65 37.70
C ASP A 300 -9.92 10.42 38.63
N SER A 301 -10.04 9.17 38.12
CA SER A 301 -10.05 7.98 38.98
C SER A 301 -8.80 7.09 38.99
N GLU A 302 -7.87 7.10 38.02
CA GLU A 302 -6.72 6.19 38.07
C GLU A 302 -5.44 6.76 37.44
N GLU A 303 -4.48 7.09 38.31
CA GLU A 303 -3.07 7.34 37.99
C GLU A 303 -2.37 5.98 37.78
N CYS A 304 -2.05 5.64 36.52
CA CYS A 304 -1.28 4.43 36.20
C CYS A 304 -0.10 4.75 35.27
N ASP A 305 1.09 4.76 35.86
CA ASP A 305 2.38 4.79 35.17
C ASP A 305 2.68 3.42 34.51
N SER A 306 2.89 3.38 33.20
CA SER A 306 3.55 2.24 32.53
C SER A 306 4.24 2.62 31.21
N PRO A 307 5.30 1.89 30.81
CA PRO A 307 6.34 2.40 29.93
C PRO A 307 6.13 2.13 28.43
N VAL A 308 6.71 3.03 27.65
CA VAL A 308 6.74 3.12 26.18
C VAL A 308 7.32 1.88 25.50
N MET A 309 6.54 1.27 24.60
CA MET A 309 7.03 0.39 23.53
C MET A 309 6.59 0.96 22.18
N ALA A 310 7.58 1.35 21.37
CA ALA A 310 7.39 1.91 20.03
C ALA A 310 7.51 0.79 18.99
N GLU A 311 6.37 0.39 18.41
CA GLU A 311 6.30 -0.33 17.15
C GLU A 311 5.23 0.33 16.28
N ASN A 312 5.64 1.12 15.28
CA ASN A 312 4.90 1.59 14.09
C ASN A 312 3.35 1.63 14.16
N THR A 313 2.80 2.09 15.28
CA THR A 313 1.39 2.40 15.43
C THR A 313 1.21 3.83 14.96
N PHE A 314 0.38 3.95 13.94
CA PHE A 314 -0.07 5.20 13.40
C PHE A 314 -0.94 5.93 14.44
N THR A 315 -0.31 6.68 15.34
CA THR A 315 -0.97 7.58 16.30
C THR A 315 -0.18 8.88 16.42
N ASP A 316 -0.28 9.75 15.42
CA ASP A 316 -0.01 11.17 15.63
C ASP A 316 -1.31 11.83 16.10
N SER A 317 -1.49 11.87 17.41
CA SER A 317 -2.42 12.76 18.09
C SER A 317 -1.79 14.15 18.22
N GLU A 318 -1.45 14.81 17.12
CA GLU A 318 -1.20 16.26 17.16
C GLU A 318 -2.55 16.97 17.27
N GLN A 319 -2.76 17.64 18.41
CA GLN A 319 -3.92 18.47 18.69
C GLN A 319 -3.84 19.71 17.80
N PHE A 320 -4.69 19.78 16.77
CA PHE A 320 -4.68 20.85 15.77
C PHE A 320 -5.53 22.05 16.23
N ASP A 321 -4.89 23.11 16.73
CA ASP A 321 -5.52 24.41 16.97
C ASP A 321 -5.56 25.23 15.67
N ILE A 322 -6.77 25.59 15.21
CA ILE A 322 -6.99 26.49 14.07
C ILE A 322 -7.78 27.71 14.57
N PRO A 323 -7.25 28.93 14.43
CA PRO A 323 -8.03 30.14 14.69
C PRO A 323 -8.99 30.39 13.53
N LEU A 324 -10.29 30.14 13.74
CA LEU A 324 -11.34 30.64 12.85
C LEU A 324 -11.84 31.98 13.39
N ALA A 325 -11.03 33.02 13.20
CA ALA A 325 -11.46 34.40 13.42
C ALA A 325 -12.23 34.86 12.17
N MET A 326 -13.55 34.63 12.16
CA MET A 326 -14.47 35.37 11.33
C MET A 326 -14.93 36.55 12.18
N GLU A 327 -14.26 37.69 12.03
CA GLU A 327 -14.66 38.95 12.67
C GLU A 327 -16.06 39.32 12.19
N ILE A 328 -17.06 39.07 13.05
CA ILE A 328 -18.37 39.69 12.92
C ILE A 328 -18.26 41.01 13.67
N GLY A 329 -18.20 42.10 12.92
CA GLY A 329 -18.06 43.45 13.44
C GLY A 329 -19.11 43.76 14.51
N GLU A 330 -18.63 44.25 15.66
CA GLU A 330 -19.41 44.72 16.79
C GLU A 330 -20.14 46.02 16.40
N GLY A 331 -21.28 45.88 15.72
CA GLY A 331 -22.27 46.94 15.56
C GLY A 331 -23.27 46.90 16.71
N GLY A 332 -23.00 47.66 17.77
CA GLY A 332 -23.90 47.79 18.92
C GLY A 332 -25.23 48.45 18.55
N GLY A 333 -26.34 47.79 18.91
CA GLY A 333 -27.68 48.37 18.82
C GLY A 333 -28.78 47.32 18.68
N GLU A 334 -29.34 46.91 19.83
CA GLU A 334 -30.71 46.37 19.99
C GLU A 334 -31.24 45.39 18.92
N SER A 335 -30.96 44.09 19.07
CA SER A 335 -31.80 43.05 18.43
C SER A 335 -31.69 41.68 19.12
N SER A 336 -32.33 41.52 20.28
CA SER A 336 -32.49 40.23 20.97
C SER A 336 -33.31 39.19 20.17
N ARG A 337 -33.92 39.60 19.06
CA ARG A 337 -34.65 38.72 18.13
C ARG A 337 -33.72 38.06 17.10
N GLY A 338 -32.59 38.69 16.76
CA GLY A 338 -31.63 38.15 15.80
C GLY A 338 -30.81 36.96 16.34
N GLU A 339 -30.42 37.01 17.61
CA GLU A 339 -29.56 35.99 18.24
C GLU A 339 -30.22 34.60 18.32
N LYS A 340 -31.53 34.53 18.58
CA LYS A 340 -32.25 33.25 18.63
C LYS A 340 -32.33 32.55 17.27
N GLU A 341 -32.39 33.31 16.18
CA GLU A 341 -32.45 32.76 14.83
C GLU A 341 -31.09 32.22 14.36
N THR A 342 -30.00 32.87 14.74
CA THR A 342 -28.63 32.41 14.44
C THR A 342 -28.26 31.14 15.21
N ASP A 343 -28.73 31.01 16.45
CA ASP A 343 -28.51 29.82 17.27
C ASP A 343 -29.24 28.59 16.72
N GLU A 344 -30.51 28.76 16.35
CA GLU A 344 -31.31 27.67 15.76
C GLU A 344 -30.73 27.20 14.42
N LYS A 345 -30.30 28.14 13.55
CA LYS A 345 -29.60 27.80 12.31
C LYS A 345 -28.31 27.03 12.58
N SER A 346 -27.53 27.45 13.58
CA SER A 346 -26.29 26.77 13.96
C SER A 346 -26.53 25.35 14.46
N ARG A 347 -27.58 25.13 15.27
CA ARG A 347 -27.99 23.80 15.76
C ARG A 347 -28.41 22.88 14.61
N ARG A 348 -29.17 23.40 13.64
CA ARG A 348 -29.57 22.61 12.46
C ARG A 348 -28.38 22.18 11.61
N VAL A 349 -27.43 23.08 11.37
CA VAL A 349 -26.18 22.76 10.66
C VAL A 349 -25.39 21.70 11.44
N ALA A 350 -25.26 21.83 12.76
CA ALA A 350 -24.59 20.84 13.60
C ALA A 350 -25.22 19.46 13.51
N GLN A 351 -26.55 19.40 13.54
CA GLN A 351 -27.31 18.16 13.47
C GLN A 351 -27.18 17.50 12.09
N LEU A 352 -27.18 18.29 11.01
CA LEU A 352 -26.94 17.79 9.66
C LEU A 352 -25.52 17.23 9.53
N GLU A 353 -24.50 17.97 9.96
CA GLU A 353 -23.09 17.53 9.95
C GLU A 353 -22.91 16.25 10.76
N ARG A 354 -23.54 16.16 11.95
CA ARG A 354 -23.55 14.95 12.79
C ARG A 354 -24.18 13.78 12.05
N SER A 355 -25.39 13.95 11.51
CA SER A 355 -26.10 12.87 10.81
C SER A 355 -25.37 12.37 9.58
N GLU A 356 -24.72 13.28 8.85
CA GLU A 356 -23.91 12.95 7.67
C GLU A 356 -22.62 12.20 8.08
N GLY A 357 -21.98 12.60 9.18
CA GLY A 357 -20.85 11.89 9.75
C GLY A 357 -21.19 10.44 10.11
N ILE A 358 -22.30 10.23 10.81
CA ILE A 358 -22.80 8.89 11.16
C ILE A 358 -23.06 8.07 9.90
N ARG A 359 -23.76 8.64 8.92
CA ARG A 359 -24.06 7.99 7.63
C ARG A 359 -22.79 7.54 6.90
N LEU A 360 -21.76 8.39 6.84
CA LEU A 360 -20.50 8.08 6.19
C LEU A 360 -19.72 6.97 6.90
N ILE A 361 -19.71 6.94 8.24
CA ILE A 361 -19.06 5.86 9.00
C ILE A 361 -19.74 4.52 8.73
N LEU A 362 -21.08 4.49 8.79
CA LEU A 362 -21.85 3.27 8.51
C LEU A 362 -21.66 2.78 7.07
N GLU A 363 -21.63 3.70 6.10
CA GLU A 363 -21.37 3.37 4.70
C GLU A 363 -19.96 2.81 4.51
N ALA A 364 -18.94 3.44 5.12
CA ALA A 364 -17.57 2.95 5.08
C ALA A 364 -17.42 1.58 5.75
N TYR A 365 -18.10 1.34 6.88
CA TYR A 365 -18.13 0.04 7.54
C TYR A 365 -18.78 -1.03 6.66
N THR A 366 -19.93 -0.74 6.06
CA THR A 366 -20.62 -1.65 5.14
C THR A 366 -19.74 -2.04 3.95
N GLU A 367 -19.00 -1.08 3.39
CA GLU A 367 -18.04 -1.35 2.33
C GLU A 367 -16.84 -2.16 2.83
N ALA A 368 -16.33 -1.85 4.02
CA ALA A 368 -15.21 -2.56 4.65
C ALA A 368 -15.53 -4.05 4.89
N LYS A 369 -16.78 -4.41 5.19
CA LYS A 369 -17.24 -5.80 5.35
C LYS A 369 -17.09 -6.66 4.09
N LYS A 370 -16.98 -6.05 2.90
CA LYS A 370 -16.67 -6.76 1.65
C LYS A 370 -15.19 -7.16 1.54
N SER A 371 -14.37 -6.73 2.48
CA SER A 371 -12.93 -7.01 2.58
C SER A 371 -12.59 -7.51 3.98
N SER A 372 -11.31 -7.84 4.22
CA SER A 372 -10.83 -8.14 5.57
C SER A 372 -10.80 -6.93 6.52
N LEU A 373 -10.95 -5.70 6.00
CA LEU A 373 -10.93 -4.48 6.83
C LEU A 373 -12.11 -4.41 7.79
N GLY A 374 -13.29 -4.90 7.40
CA GLY A 374 -14.49 -4.85 8.25
C GLY A 374 -14.37 -5.63 9.57
N TYR A 375 -13.36 -6.50 9.69
CA TYR A 375 -13.05 -7.27 10.89
C TYR A 375 -11.69 -6.90 11.49
N ASN A 376 -11.07 -5.81 11.00
CA ASN A 376 -9.80 -5.34 11.53
C ASN A 376 -10.03 -4.59 12.86
N PRO A 377 -9.38 -4.99 13.97
CA PRO A 377 -9.66 -4.45 15.30
C PRO A 377 -9.45 -2.93 15.36
N ALA A 378 -8.35 -2.44 14.79
CA ALA A 378 -8.04 -1.01 14.75
C ALA A 378 -9.06 -0.19 13.94
N PHE A 379 -9.63 -0.75 12.87
CA PHE A 379 -10.66 -0.07 12.10
C PHE A 379 -11.98 0.02 12.87
N LEU A 380 -12.38 -1.09 13.50
CA LEU A 380 -13.60 -1.18 14.32
C LEU A 380 -13.52 -0.28 15.54
N ASP A 381 -12.36 -0.20 16.18
CA ASP A 381 -12.13 0.68 17.33
C ASP A 381 -12.34 2.15 16.97
N ILE A 382 -11.72 2.61 15.87
CA ILE A 382 -11.90 3.99 15.39
C ILE A 382 -13.36 4.23 14.99
N ALA A 383 -14.02 3.27 14.33
CA ALA A 383 -15.42 3.41 13.93
C ALA A 383 -16.35 3.54 15.15
N ALA A 384 -16.20 2.67 16.15
CA ALA A 384 -16.97 2.70 17.39
C ALA A 384 -16.71 4.01 18.16
N SER A 385 -15.45 4.40 18.33
CA SER A 385 -15.06 5.65 18.97
C SER A 385 -15.72 6.86 18.31
N ARG A 386 -15.69 6.94 16.97
CA ARG A 386 -16.29 8.06 16.22
C ARG A 386 -17.81 8.08 16.27
N LEU A 387 -18.46 6.91 16.25
CA LEU A 387 -19.92 6.84 16.42
C LEU A 387 -20.33 7.28 17.81
N TRP A 388 -19.62 6.82 18.84
CA TRP A 388 -19.82 7.24 20.22
C TRP A 388 -19.59 8.75 20.43
N GLU A 389 -18.51 9.32 19.88
CA GLU A 389 -18.26 10.78 19.91
C GLU A 389 -19.38 11.58 19.21
N LEU A 390 -20.01 11.01 18.19
CA LEU A 390 -21.17 11.57 17.51
C LEU A 390 -22.49 11.25 18.22
N GLY A 391 -22.49 10.61 19.39
CA GLY A 391 -23.68 10.16 20.11
C GLY A 391 -24.59 9.24 19.30
N ALA A 392 -24.02 8.46 18.38
CA ALA A 392 -24.71 7.47 17.57
C ALA A 392 -24.72 6.14 18.33
N ASP A 393 -25.33 6.16 19.51
CA ASP A 393 -25.19 5.10 20.51
C ASP A 393 -25.71 3.76 19.98
N LEU A 394 -26.84 3.76 19.26
CA LEU A 394 -27.43 2.55 18.70
C LEU A 394 -26.52 1.95 17.62
N GLU A 395 -26.06 2.79 16.70
CA GLU A 395 -25.15 2.42 15.62
C GLU A 395 -23.82 1.85 16.16
N CYS A 396 -23.30 2.45 17.24
CA CYS A 396 -22.09 1.98 17.91
C CYS A 396 -22.28 0.57 18.46
N ILE A 397 -23.36 0.33 19.21
CA ILE A 397 -23.70 -1.00 19.75
C ILE A 397 -23.84 -2.02 18.60
N GLU A 398 -24.59 -1.67 17.55
CA GLU A 398 -24.84 -2.57 16.42
C GLU A 398 -23.56 -3.01 15.71
N ILE A 399 -22.63 -2.08 15.42
CA ILE A 399 -21.36 -2.43 14.77
C ILE A 399 -20.57 -3.42 15.63
N VAL A 400 -20.39 -3.10 16.91
CA VAL A 400 -19.56 -3.90 17.83
C VAL A 400 -20.16 -5.28 18.04
N MET A 401 -21.46 -5.37 18.30
CA MET A 401 -22.16 -6.64 18.48
C MET A 401 -22.16 -7.49 17.21
N ASN A 402 -22.33 -6.88 16.04
CA ASN A 402 -22.26 -7.58 14.76
C ASN A 402 -20.85 -8.13 14.50
N ALA A 403 -19.81 -7.34 14.78
CA ALA A 403 -18.43 -7.79 14.63
C ALA A 403 -18.10 -8.94 15.59
N ALA A 404 -18.48 -8.82 16.87
CA ALA A 404 -18.28 -9.86 17.89
C ALA A 404 -19.01 -11.17 17.54
N ALA A 405 -20.27 -11.09 17.10
CA ALA A 405 -21.05 -12.25 16.70
C ALA A 405 -20.47 -12.98 15.47
N ASN A 406 -19.72 -12.27 14.62
CA ASN A 406 -19.00 -12.86 13.48
C ASN A 406 -17.59 -13.35 13.84
N GLY A 407 -17.21 -13.35 15.13
CA GLY A 407 -15.91 -13.81 15.60
C GLY A 407 -14.75 -12.86 15.28
N ALA A 408 -15.03 -11.57 15.08
CA ALA A 408 -13.98 -10.57 14.95
C ALA A 408 -13.21 -10.42 16.27
N TYR A 409 -11.88 -10.30 16.20
CA TYR A 409 -11.10 -9.84 17.33
C TYR A 409 -11.35 -8.33 17.53
N LEU A 410 -11.67 -7.92 18.76
CA LEU A 410 -12.00 -6.53 19.10
C LEU A 410 -11.08 -6.06 20.23
N ASN A 411 -10.72 -4.78 20.19
CA ASN A 411 -9.96 -4.16 21.29
C ASN A 411 -10.88 -3.97 22.50
N GLN A 412 -10.32 -3.94 23.70
CA GLN A 412 -11.08 -3.64 24.93
C GLN A 412 -11.81 -2.30 24.83
N SER A 413 -11.12 -1.26 24.36
CA SER A 413 -11.69 0.08 24.12
C SER A 413 -12.92 0.04 23.20
N THR A 414 -12.92 -0.84 22.20
CA THR A 414 -14.05 -0.99 21.27
C THR A 414 -15.32 -1.45 22.00
N PHE A 415 -15.18 -2.37 22.96
CA PHE A 415 -16.30 -2.79 23.80
C PHE A 415 -16.72 -1.71 24.79
N GLU A 416 -15.77 -0.97 25.37
CA GLU A 416 -16.06 0.13 26.31
C GLU A 416 -16.91 1.23 25.65
N TYR A 417 -16.62 1.62 24.39
CA TYR A 417 -17.46 2.57 23.64
C TYR A 417 -18.90 2.06 23.46
N ALA A 418 -19.07 0.77 23.14
CA ALA A 418 -20.39 0.16 23.00
C ALA A 418 -21.12 0.03 24.34
N LEU A 419 -20.41 -0.30 25.41
CA LEU A 419 -20.95 -0.42 26.76
C LEU A 419 -21.51 0.93 27.24
N HIS A 420 -20.71 2.00 27.13
CA HIS A 420 -21.17 3.35 27.46
C HIS A 420 -22.34 3.82 26.59
N SER A 421 -22.34 3.44 25.31
CA SER A 421 -23.47 3.71 24.42
C SER A 421 -24.75 2.99 24.88
N ALA A 422 -24.63 1.73 25.31
CA ALA A 422 -25.76 0.93 25.82
C ALA A 422 -26.29 1.48 27.15
N GLU A 423 -25.41 1.84 28.08
CA GLU A 423 -25.76 2.48 29.35
C GLU A 423 -26.49 3.82 29.13
N THR A 424 -25.98 4.66 28.22
CA THR A 424 -26.58 5.95 27.87
C THR A 424 -28.00 5.79 27.32
N ARG A 425 -28.29 4.65 26.69
CA ARG A 425 -29.61 4.30 26.15
C ARG A 425 -30.49 3.52 27.12
N GLU A 426 -29.99 3.15 28.30
CA GLU A 426 -30.64 2.23 29.23
C GLU A 426 -30.98 0.85 28.59
N ASP A 427 -30.17 0.40 27.62
CA ASP A 427 -30.31 -0.90 26.96
C ASP A 427 -29.55 -2.00 27.74
N PHE A 428 -30.14 -2.42 28.85
CA PHE A 428 -29.53 -3.42 29.74
C PHE A 428 -29.29 -4.78 29.07
N ALA A 429 -30.08 -5.14 28.05
CA ALA A 429 -29.87 -6.37 27.30
C ALA A 429 -28.59 -6.31 26.46
N ALA A 430 -28.30 -5.15 25.85
CA ALA A 430 -27.03 -4.92 25.17
C ALA A 430 -25.85 -4.90 26.16
N VAL A 431 -26.01 -4.27 27.33
CA VAL A 431 -24.98 -4.28 28.40
C VAL A 431 -24.60 -5.71 28.81
N ASP A 432 -25.58 -6.56 29.09
CA ASP A 432 -25.35 -7.96 29.47
C ASP A 432 -24.64 -8.73 28.35
N SER A 433 -25.08 -8.54 27.10
CA SER A 433 -24.51 -9.24 25.95
C SER A 433 -23.07 -8.79 25.66
N ILE A 434 -22.79 -7.49 25.74
CA ILE A 434 -21.43 -6.93 25.59
C ILE A 434 -20.52 -7.46 26.69
N THR A 435 -20.98 -7.44 27.94
CA THR A 435 -20.23 -7.95 29.10
C THR A 435 -19.93 -9.45 28.95
N GLU A 436 -20.91 -10.22 28.47
CA GLU A 436 -20.71 -11.64 28.16
C GLU A 436 -19.65 -11.82 27.08
N PHE A 437 -19.71 -11.08 25.96
CA PHE A 437 -18.67 -11.12 24.93
C PHE A 437 -17.30 -10.76 25.48
N MET A 438 -17.18 -9.69 26.27
CA MET A 438 -15.93 -9.30 26.93
C MET A 438 -15.40 -10.43 27.83
N SER A 439 -16.26 -11.07 28.62
CA SER A 439 -15.84 -12.18 29.50
C SER A 439 -15.37 -13.42 28.74
N ARG A 440 -15.94 -13.67 27.56
CA ARG A 440 -15.57 -14.79 26.67
C ARG A 440 -14.31 -14.50 25.85
N SER A 441 -14.08 -13.23 25.51
CA SER A 441 -12.91 -12.78 24.73
C SER A 441 -11.73 -12.41 25.62
N ALA A 442 -11.97 -12.11 26.90
CA ALA A 442 -10.93 -12.09 27.93
C ALA A 442 -10.30 -13.49 28.01
N TYR A 443 -8.99 -13.54 27.73
CA TYR A 443 -8.06 -14.67 27.88
C TYR A 443 -7.70 -15.53 26.66
N GLU A 444 -7.60 -14.92 25.48
CA GLU A 444 -6.45 -15.21 24.59
C GLU A 444 -5.35 -14.14 24.73
N ILE A 445 -5.11 -13.64 25.94
CA ILE A 445 -3.84 -12.97 26.28
C ILE A 445 -2.78 -14.07 26.38
N ARG A 446 -2.08 -14.27 25.26
CA ARG A 446 -0.78 -14.95 25.19
C ARG A 446 0.26 -13.95 24.71
#